data_AF-A0A2V6NK54-F1
#
_entry.id   AF-A0A2V6NK54-F1
#
_cell.length_a   1.000
_cell.length_b   1.000
_cell.length_c   1.000
_cell.angle_alpha   90.00
_cell.angle_beta   90.00
_cell.angle_gamma   90.00
#
_symmetry.space_group_name_H-M   'P 1'
#
loop_
_entity.id
_entity.type
_entity.pdbx_description
1 polymer ?
#
loop_
_entity_poly.entity_id
_entity_poly.type
_entity_poly.pdbx_seq_one_letter_code
_entity_poly.pdbx_strand_id
1 'polypeptide(L)'
;MPVARLNRKVAAVRVKTEAEITPASPRKIWIALIVLAVIALVAAFLLDQATAYWIGAHSAPELKRVMRMVSRVGDWPAHMIAGAIGFAIAFVMGSKAWMRIFLAMLIALALAGVTTRAIKIATGRARPSVKTEARWNGPQLSS
;
A
#
# COMPACT_ATOMS: atom_id res chain seq x y z
N MET A 1 -50.64 27.69 19.87
CA MET A 1 -49.42 26.89 20.13
C MET A 1 -48.66 26.71 18.80
N PRO A 2 -47.33 26.56 18.76
CA PRO A 2 -46.38 27.67 18.76
C PRO A 2 -45.33 27.54 17.65
N VAL A 3 -45.57 28.12 16.47
CA VAL A 3 -44.57 28.15 15.38
C VAL A 3 -43.37 29.03 15.74
N ALA A 4 -43.60 30.07 16.54
CA ALA A 4 -42.56 30.97 17.04
C ALA A 4 -41.56 30.31 18.01
N ARG A 5 -41.93 29.22 18.71
CA ARG A 5 -40.99 28.48 19.58
C ARG A 5 -40.10 27.51 18.82
N LEU A 6 -40.53 27.01 17.65
CA LEU A 6 -39.69 26.11 16.85
C LEU A 6 -38.49 26.88 16.26
N ASN A 7 -38.72 28.07 15.69
CA ASN A 7 -37.64 28.87 15.11
C ASN A 7 -36.57 29.30 16.13
N ARG A 8 -36.95 29.50 17.40
CA ARG A 8 -35.96 29.82 18.44
C ARG A 8 -35.07 28.63 18.80
N LYS A 9 -35.57 27.39 18.70
CA LYS A 9 -34.77 26.19 18.96
C LYS A 9 -33.84 25.84 17.80
N VAL A 10 -34.26 26.06 16.54
CA VAL A 10 -33.40 25.85 15.37
C VAL A 10 -32.29 26.91 15.29
N ALA A 11 -32.57 28.16 15.68
CA ALA A 11 -31.56 29.22 15.78
C ALA A 11 -30.53 29.01 16.90
N ALA A 12 -30.85 28.19 17.91
CA ALA A 12 -29.94 27.87 19.02
C ALA A 12 -29.14 26.57 18.77
N VAL A 13 -29.45 25.80 17.73
CA VAL A 13 -28.55 24.76 17.25
C VAL A 13 -27.39 25.50 16.60
N ARG A 14 -26.31 25.68 17.36
CA ARG A 14 -25.02 26.13 16.85
C ARG A 14 -24.57 25.12 15.81
N VAL A 15 -25.02 25.29 14.57
CA VAL A 15 -24.49 24.58 13.41
C VAL A 15 -23.02 24.95 13.41
N LYS A 16 -22.19 23.97 13.78
CA LYS A 16 -20.75 24.12 13.84
C LYS A 16 -20.31 24.42 12.41
N THR A 17 -20.14 25.69 12.10
CA THR A 17 -19.73 26.15 10.77
C THR A 17 -18.39 25.50 10.46
N GLU A 18 -18.17 25.16 9.20
CA GLU A 18 -16.97 24.46 8.72
C GLU A 18 -15.64 25.10 9.18
N ALA A 19 -15.69 26.37 9.60
CA ALA A 19 -14.61 27.10 10.26
C ALA A 19 -14.07 26.48 11.57
N GLU A 20 -14.85 25.65 12.28
CA GLU A 20 -14.38 24.99 13.52
C GLU A 20 -13.85 23.56 13.27
N ILE A 21 -13.90 23.08 12.03
CA ILE A 21 -13.09 21.93 11.61
C ILE A 21 -11.72 22.51 11.30
N THR A 22 -10.85 22.65 12.31
CA THR A 22 -9.45 23.03 12.09
C THR A 22 -8.89 22.15 10.99
N PRO A 23 -8.61 22.66 9.77
CA PRO A 23 -8.03 21.86 8.73
C PRO A 23 -6.67 21.43 9.26
N ALA A 24 -6.48 20.12 9.41
CA ALA A 24 -5.18 19.60 9.79
C ALA A 24 -4.18 20.13 8.76
N SER A 25 -3.25 20.97 9.21
CA SER A 25 -2.22 21.54 8.35
C SER A 25 -1.59 20.41 7.52
N PRO A 26 -1.42 20.57 6.20
CA PRO A 26 -0.86 19.51 5.36
C PRO A 26 0.49 19.03 5.92
N ARG A 27 1.28 19.93 6.53
CA ARG A 27 2.52 19.60 7.23
C ARG A 27 2.31 18.66 8.43
N LYS A 28 1.28 18.88 9.25
CA LYS A 28 0.97 18.01 10.39
C LYS A 28 0.56 16.60 9.93
N ILE A 29 -0.19 16.51 8.83
CA ILE A 29 -0.55 15.23 8.21
C ILE A 29 0.71 14.49 7.74
N TRP A 30 1.60 15.17 7.01
CA TRP A 30 2.85 14.56 6.54
C TRP A 30 3.74 14.08 7.69
N ILE A 31 3.88 14.87 8.75
CA ILE A 31 4.64 14.46 9.94
C ILE A 31 4.00 13.22 10.57
N ALA A 32 2.68 13.20 10.73
CA ALA A 32 1.99 12.04 11.29
C ALA A 32 2.19 10.78 10.42
N LEU A 33 2.14 10.91 9.09
CA LEU A 33 2.40 9.81 8.16
C LEU A 33 3.85 9.31 8.25
N ILE A 34 4.83 10.20 8.38
CA ILE A 34 6.24 9.83 8.54
C ILE A 34 6.45 9.09 9.86
N VAL A 35 5.92 9.62 10.96
CA VAL A 35 6.04 8.99 12.28
C VAL A 35 5.37 7.61 12.26
N LEU A 36 4.18 7.50 11.66
CA LEU A 36 3.49 6.22 11.48
C LEU A 36 4.33 5.24 10.65
N ALA A 37 4.96 5.69 9.56
CA ALA A 37 5.82 4.86 8.74
C ALA A 37 7.06 4.36 9.51
N VAL A 38 7.69 5.21 10.33
CA VAL A 38 8.82 4.82 11.17
C VAL A 38 8.41 3.80 12.23
N ILE A 39 7.28 4.02 12.90
CA ILE A 39 6.73 3.06 13.88
C ILE A 39 6.44 1.72 13.19
N ALA A 40 5.79 1.74 12.03
CA ALA A 40 5.49 0.54 11.25
C ALA A 40 6.77 -0.21 10.84
N LEU A 41 7.83 0.52 10.46
CA LEU A 41 9.12 -0.06 10.11
C LEU A 41 9.75 -0.79 11.31
N VAL A 42 9.82 -0.14 12.47
CA VAL A 42 10.37 -0.75 13.69
C VAL A 42 9.56 -1.98 14.11
N ALA A 43 8.23 -1.86 14.11
CA ALA A 43 7.34 -2.97 14.41
C ALA A 43 7.55 -4.15 13.46
N ALA A 44 7.73 -3.88 12.15
CA ALA A 44 7.99 -4.92 11.17
C ALA A 44 9.25 -5.73 11.51
N PHE A 45 10.35 -5.08 11.89
CA PHE A 45 11.59 -5.78 12.28
C PHE A 45 11.45 -6.61 13.55
N LEU A 46 10.74 -6.09 14.56
CA LEU A 46 10.52 -6.81 15.82
C LEU A 46 9.64 -8.04 15.64
N LEU A 47 8.62 -7.94 14.77
CA LEU A 47 7.62 -8.98 14.57
C LEU A 47 7.98 -9.98 13.47
N ASP A 48 8.97 -9.69 12.61
CA ASP A 48 9.31 -10.48 11.42
C ASP A 48 9.52 -11.97 11.75
N GLN A 49 10.40 -12.26 12.70
CA GLN A 49 10.74 -13.64 13.08
C GLN A 49 9.60 -14.35 13.82
N ALA A 50 8.94 -13.66 14.75
CA ALA A 50 7.81 -14.20 15.49
C ALA A 50 6.66 -14.58 14.56
N THR A 51 6.38 -13.73 13.57
CA THR A 51 5.36 -13.96 12.54
C THR A 51 5.73 -15.14 11.66
N ALA A 52 6.98 -15.22 11.18
CA ALA A 52 7.44 -16.35 10.36
C ALA A 52 7.31 -17.69 11.10
N TYR A 53 7.69 -17.74 12.37
CA TYR A 53 7.55 -18.93 13.21
C TYR A 53 6.08 -19.32 13.42
N TRP A 54 5.24 -18.35 13.78
CA TRP A 54 3.82 -18.58 14.02
C TRP A 54 3.10 -19.10 12.78
N ILE A 55 3.36 -18.50 11.61
CA ILE A 55 2.82 -18.97 10.32
C ILE A 55 3.33 -20.39 10.05
N GLY A 56 4.62 -20.66 10.24
CA GLY A 56 5.19 -21.99 10.06
C GLY A 56 4.50 -23.06 10.91
N ALA A 57 4.22 -22.75 12.18
CA ALA A 57 3.58 -23.65 13.12
C ALA A 57 2.07 -23.88 12.85
N HIS A 58 1.35 -22.89 12.29
CA HIS A 58 -0.11 -22.95 12.11
C HIS A 58 -0.56 -23.11 10.64
N SER A 59 0.38 -23.30 9.70
CA SER A 59 0.03 -23.41 8.27
C SER A 59 -0.49 -24.79 7.88
N ALA A 60 -1.80 -24.89 7.61
CA ALA A 60 -2.42 -26.07 7.00
C ALA A 60 -2.13 -26.16 5.47
N PRO A 61 -2.16 -27.36 4.86
CA PRO A 61 -1.96 -27.54 3.41
C PRO A 61 -2.92 -26.72 2.54
N GLU A 62 -4.19 -26.63 2.93
CA GLU A 62 -5.20 -25.84 2.22
C GLU A 62 -4.92 -24.34 2.30
N LEU A 63 -4.49 -23.85 3.47
CA LEU A 63 -4.07 -22.46 3.62
C LEU A 63 -2.88 -22.13 2.72
N LYS A 64 -1.89 -23.03 2.63
CA LYS A 64 -0.75 -22.86 1.70
C LYS A 64 -1.18 -22.81 0.24
N ARG A 65 -2.20 -23.58 -0.15
CA ARG A 65 -2.76 -23.55 -1.52
C ARG A 65 -3.41 -22.19 -1.81
N VAL A 66 -4.22 -21.68 -0.88
CA VAL A 66 -4.83 -20.35 -1.00
C VAL A 66 -3.76 -19.26 -1.07
N MET A 67 -2.78 -19.28 -0.16
CA MET A 67 -1.67 -18.31 -0.17
C MET A 67 -0.92 -18.32 -1.51
N ARG A 68 -0.67 -19.50 -2.08
CA ARG A 68 -0.02 -19.62 -3.40
C ARG A 68 -0.85 -19.02 -4.53
N MET A 69 -2.18 -19.21 -4.52
CA MET A 69 -3.06 -18.58 -5.49
C MET A 69 -3.06 -17.06 -5.34
N VAL A 70 -3.20 -16.56 -4.12
CA VAL A 70 -3.18 -15.12 -3.81
C VAL A 70 -1.84 -14.51 -4.23
N SER A 71 -0.71 -15.18 -3.95
CA SER A 71 0.61 -14.72 -4.41
C SER A 71 0.69 -14.66 -5.93
N ARG A 72 0.20 -15.69 -6.64
CA ARG A 72 0.26 -15.74 -8.10
C ARG A 72 -0.60 -14.68 -8.78
N VAL A 73 -1.78 -14.39 -8.24
CA VAL A 73 -2.65 -13.30 -8.72
C VAL A 73 -2.06 -11.94 -8.33
N GLY A 74 -1.48 -11.88 -7.13
CA GLY A 74 -0.75 -10.74 -6.58
C GLY A 74 0.52 -10.38 -7.36
N ASP A 75 1.05 -11.32 -8.15
CA ASP A 75 2.32 -11.13 -8.83
C ASP A 75 2.24 -10.04 -9.92
N TRP A 76 3.38 -9.39 -10.11
CA TRP A 76 3.57 -8.30 -11.06
C TRP A 76 3.11 -8.63 -12.50
N PRO A 77 3.39 -9.82 -13.08
CA PRO A 77 2.96 -10.14 -14.44
C PRO A 77 1.43 -10.17 -14.60
N ALA A 78 0.70 -10.66 -13.60
CA ALA A 78 -0.76 -10.73 -13.66
C ALA A 78 -1.38 -9.33 -13.74
N HIS A 79 -0.86 -8.39 -12.93
CA HIS A 79 -1.29 -7.00 -12.95
C HIS A 79 -0.90 -6.29 -14.25
N MET A 80 0.28 -6.58 -14.82
CA MET A 80 0.70 -6.03 -16.10
C MET A 80 -0.24 -6.47 -17.22
N ILE A 81 -0.56 -7.76 -17.29
CA ILE A 81 -1.46 -8.32 -18.30
C ILE A 81 -2.85 -7.72 -18.16
N ALA A 82 -3.41 -7.69 -16.95
CA ALA A 82 -4.72 -7.11 -16.69
C ALA A 82 -4.79 -5.62 -17.07
N GLY A 83 -3.78 -4.84 -16.68
CA GLY A 83 -3.69 -3.42 -17.01
C GLY A 83 -3.54 -3.18 -18.52
N ALA A 84 -2.72 -3.98 -19.21
CA ALA A 84 -2.54 -3.87 -20.66
C ALA A 84 -3.81 -4.24 -21.44
N ILE A 85 -4.48 -5.33 -21.07
CA ILE A 85 -5.76 -5.73 -21.69
C ILE A 85 -6.82 -4.65 -21.44
N GLY A 86 -6.94 -4.18 -20.20
CA GLY A 86 -7.88 -3.11 -19.86
C GLY A 86 -7.61 -1.83 -20.65
N PHE A 87 -6.34 -1.45 -20.80
CA PHE A 87 -5.95 -0.31 -21.62
C PHE A 87 -6.29 -0.51 -23.10
N ALA A 88 -6.01 -1.68 -23.67
CA ALA A 88 -6.32 -1.99 -25.06
C ALA A 88 -7.83 -1.95 -25.34
N ILE A 89 -8.65 -2.51 -24.44
CA ILE A 89 -10.11 -2.44 -24.54
C ILE A 89 -10.58 -0.98 -24.45
N ALA A 90 -10.08 -0.22 -23.46
CA ALA A 90 -10.45 1.17 -23.29
C ALA A 90 -10.05 2.04 -24.50
N PHE A 91 -8.92 1.71 -25.13
CA PHE A 91 -8.44 2.35 -26.36
C PHE A 91 -9.39 2.10 -27.53
N VAL A 92 -9.79 0.83 -27.76
CA VAL A 92 -10.77 0.47 -28.80
C VAL A 92 -12.13 1.12 -28.55
N MET A 93 -12.54 1.23 -27.28
CA MET A 93 -13.78 1.91 -26.89
C MET A 93 -13.68 3.45 -26.92
N GLY A 94 -12.52 4.03 -27.21
CA GLY A 94 -12.30 5.48 -27.27
C GLY A 94 -12.43 6.20 -25.91
N SER A 95 -12.48 5.47 -24.79
CA SER A 95 -12.75 6.08 -23.48
C SER A 95 -11.47 6.58 -22.81
N LYS A 96 -11.25 7.90 -22.90
CA LYS A 96 -10.09 8.57 -22.29
C LYS A 96 -10.04 8.40 -20.76
N ALA A 97 -11.19 8.27 -20.09
CA ALA A 97 -11.24 8.06 -18.64
C ALA A 97 -10.65 6.71 -18.25
N TRP A 98 -11.13 5.63 -18.87
CA TRP A 98 -10.64 4.27 -18.61
C TRP A 98 -9.19 4.08 -19.04
N MET A 99 -8.79 4.66 -20.18
CA MET A 99 -7.40 4.66 -20.61
C MET A 99 -6.47 5.28 -19.55
N ARG A 100 -6.85 6.40 -18.94
CA ARG A 100 -6.05 7.05 -17.89
C ARG A 100 -5.92 6.17 -16.64
N ILE A 101 -7.00 5.48 -16.26
CA ILE A 101 -6.99 4.58 -15.10
C ILE A 101 -6.01 3.42 -15.33
N PHE A 102 -6.12 2.72 -16.46
CA PHE A 102 -5.22 1.61 -16.77
C PHE A 102 -3.79 2.06 -17.01
N LEU A 103 -3.58 3.23 -17.60
CA LEU A 103 -2.25 3.80 -17.75
C LEU A 103 -1.63 4.16 -16.39
N ALA A 104 -2.40 4.77 -15.48
CA ALA A 104 -1.94 5.06 -14.13
C ALA A 104 -1.58 3.78 -13.36
N MET A 105 -2.38 2.71 -13.51
CA MET A 105 -2.08 1.40 -12.96
C MET A 105 -0.74 0.85 -13.49
N LEU A 106 -0.52 0.89 -14.81
CA LEU A 106 0.73 0.42 -15.41
C LEU A 106 1.96 1.24 -14.97
N ILE A 107 1.82 2.55 -14.86
CA ILE A 107 2.88 3.44 -14.35
C ILE A 107 3.19 3.13 -12.89
N ALA A 108 2.17 2.99 -12.04
CA ALA A 108 2.34 2.62 -10.64
C ALA A 108 3.04 1.27 -10.50
N LEU A 109 2.69 0.31 -11.36
CA LEU A 109 3.28 -1.03 -11.38
C LEU A 109 4.75 -1.02 -11.81
N ALA A 110 5.11 -0.18 -12.80
CA ALA A 110 6.50 0.04 -13.19
C ALA A 110 7.31 0.70 -12.06
N LEU A 111 6.78 1.74 -11.43
CA LEU A 111 7.43 2.42 -10.29
C LEU A 111 7.65 1.46 -9.13
N ALA A 112 6.63 0.69 -8.74
CA ALA A 112 6.74 -0.32 -7.69
C ALA A 112 7.83 -1.36 -7.98
N GLY A 113 7.93 -1.81 -9.23
CA GLY A 113 8.97 -2.74 -9.68
C GLY A 113 10.37 -2.15 -9.59
N VAL A 114 10.57 -0.92 -10.08
CA VAL A 114 11.86 -0.22 -10.04
C VAL A 114 12.28 0.05 -8.58
N THR A 115 11.39 0.60 -7.76
CA THR A 115 11.66 0.88 -6.34
C THR A 115 12.01 -0.41 -5.59
N THR A 116 11.24 -1.48 -5.78
CA THR A 116 11.52 -2.78 -5.14
C THR A 116 12.88 -3.34 -5.57
N ARG A 117 13.22 -3.24 -6.86
CA ARG A 117 14.50 -3.71 -7.38
C ARG A 117 15.67 -2.89 -6.82
N ALA A 118 15.53 -1.57 -6.76
CA ALA A 118 16.52 -0.68 -6.15
C ALA A 118 16.74 -1.03 -4.68
N ILE A 119 15.67 -1.23 -3.90
CA ILE A 119 15.76 -1.64 -2.49
C ILE A 119 16.44 -3.01 -2.36
N LYS A 120 16.07 -4.00 -3.18
CA LYS A 120 16.68 -5.34 -3.12
C LYS A 120 18.18 -5.30 -3.40
N ILE A 121 18.60 -4.54 -4.41
CA ILE A 121 20.02 -4.35 -4.72
C ILE A 121 20.71 -3.63 -3.57
N ALA A 122 20.15 -2.51 -3.12
CA ALA A 122 20.74 -1.68 -2.07
C ALA A 122 20.84 -2.38 -0.72
N THR A 123 19.91 -3.27 -0.38
CA THR A 123 19.87 -3.95 0.94
C THR A 123 20.53 -5.31 0.95
N GLY A 124 20.71 -5.96 -0.21
CA GLY A 124 21.36 -7.27 -0.31
C GLY A 124 20.70 -8.37 0.54
N ARG A 125 19.44 -8.20 0.96
CA ARG A 125 18.81 -9.07 1.97
C ARG A 125 18.67 -10.51 1.44
N ALA A 126 19.27 -11.46 2.16
CA ALA A 126 19.16 -12.88 1.87
C ALA A 126 17.74 -13.40 2.12
N ARG A 127 17.30 -14.40 1.35
CA ARG A 127 16.02 -15.08 1.58
C ARG A 127 16.14 -15.99 2.82
N PRO A 128 15.07 -16.18 3.61
CA PRO A 128 15.08 -17.05 4.80
C PRO A 128 15.49 -18.50 4.53
N SER A 129 15.34 -18.98 3.28
CA SER A 129 15.69 -20.34 2.87
C SER A 129 17.18 -20.55 2.54
N VAL A 130 17.98 -19.48 2.51
CA VAL A 130 19.39 -19.54 2.12
C VAL A 130 20.26 -19.53 3.39
N LYS A 131 21.03 -20.59 3.61
CA LYS A 131 22.05 -20.67 4.66
C LYS A 131 23.32 -19.94 4.18
N THR A 132 23.27 -18.62 4.07
CA THR A 132 24.47 -17.80 3.82
C THR A 132 25.04 -17.33 5.14
N GLU A 133 26.37 -17.35 5.25
CA GLU A 133 27.09 -16.61 6.30
C GLU A 133 26.63 -15.14 6.28
N ALA A 134 26.63 -14.48 7.44
CA ALA A 134 26.17 -13.10 7.60
C ALA A 134 27.11 -12.08 6.92
N ARG A 135 27.21 -12.15 5.59
CA ARG A 135 28.01 -11.29 4.74
C ARG A 135 27.09 -10.39 3.92
N TRP A 136 27.46 -9.13 3.78
CA TRP A 136 26.78 -8.18 2.91
C TRP A 136 26.77 -8.67 1.45
N ASN A 137 25.57 -8.83 0.89
CA ASN A 137 25.35 -9.27 -0.50
C ASN A 137 24.82 -8.14 -1.41
N GLY A 138 25.01 -6.87 -1.01
CA GLY A 138 24.69 -5.71 -1.84
C GLY A 138 25.79 -5.42 -2.87
N PRO A 139 25.67 -4.34 -3.68
CA PRO A 139 26.64 -4.01 -4.71
C PRO A 139 28.05 -3.93 -4.13
N GLN A 140 28.96 -4.70 -4.73
CA GLN A 140 30.38 -4.72 -4.38
C GLN A 140 31.13 -3.87 -5.39
N LEU A 141 31.86 -2.87 -4.91
CA LEU A 141 32.75 -2.04 -5.73
C LEU A 141 34.15 -2.68 -5.82
N SER A 142 34.20 -3.98 -6.09
CA SER A 142 35.46 -4.67 -6.38
C SER A 142 35.58 -4.85 -7.89
N SER A 143 36.66 -4.31 -8.46
CA SER A 143 37.11 -4.64 -9.82
C SER A 143 37.79 -6.01 -9.86
#